data_AF-A0A7X7DTH8-F1
#
_entry.id   AF-A0A7X7DTH8-F1
#
_cell.length_a   1.000
_cell.length_b   1.000
_cell.length_c   1.000
_cell.angle_alpha   90.00
_cell.angle_beta   90.00
_cell.angle_gamma   90.00
#
_symmetry.space_group_name_H-M   'P 1'
#
loop_
_entity.id
_entity.type
_entity.pdbx_description
1 polymer ?
#
loop_
_entity_poly.entity_id
_entity_poly.type
_entity_poly.pdbx_seq_one_letter_code
_entity_poly.pdbx_strand_id
1 'polypeptide(L)'
;MTANELLLVRDWKDVLPLSYEHLSKYHGSEYPGGVGLAWQALRFALTALGDGGVVRREELLLKTPFHGLGFRDAVEMTTRASSRKNFFLLEDMPMLGNPPASPNRGYFYFELHAAEGVIIFSLKHGLVPREFYALSEANARSPLQGTERARLMALRRGVSEALRSSKPEDVFDCHYLSPLPHAREEVENDAPLDLSVEDALPLLSVTDGGLPLSIGYGEMLRYAGRKSECGVAAAYVLLKQALPLLSTGAPERKDISIRCGIFGQGIVDGLEMVTRAVGGGRLTIDERLGEGQVTAPDGQTGGSFLFDISVGERKGRFVLKKALDPKRYFELCRLRDGRGLDEAEKLEIERERVAFSKALLEADEAYEVIL
;
A
#
# COMPACT_ATOMS: atom_id res chain seq x y z
N MET A 1 -21.48 7.20 -2.57
CA MET A 1 -20.35 7.73 -1.78
C MET A 1 -20.03 9.10 -2.32
N THR A 2 -20.03 10.14 -1.47
CA THR A 2 -19.69 11.51 -1.91
C THR A 2 -18.18 11.69 -1.92
N ALA A 3 -17.64 12.58 -2.77
CA ALA A 3 -16.19 12.83 -2.87
C ALA A 3 -15.51 13.20 -1.54
N ASN A 4 -16.26 13.65 -0.52
CA ASN A 4 -15.75 13.95 0.83
C ASN A 4 -15.39 12.73 1.69
N GLU A 5 -15.65 11.51 1.21
CA GLU A 5 -15.42 10.24 1.93
C GLU A 5 -14.19 9.46 1.42
N LEU A 6 -13.50 9.98 0.40
CA LEU A 6 -12.36 9.32 -0.24
C LEU A 6 -11.14 10.23 -0.23
N LEU A 7 -9.96 9.63 -0.08
CA LEU A 7 -8.71 10.23 -0.50
C LEU A 7 -8.54 9.99 -1.99
N LEU A 8 -8.24 11.05 -2.74
CA LEU A 8 -7.92 10.98 -4.16
C LEU A 8 -6.45 11.32 -4.34
N VAL A 9 -5.72 10.42 -5.00
CA VAL A 9 -4.32 10.64 -5.39
C VAL A 9 -4.12 10.16 -6.81
N ARG A 10 -3.31 10.87 -7.58
CA ARG A 10 -2.97 10.48 -8.94
C ARG A 10 -1.75 9.57 -8.92
N ASP A 11 -1.83 8.43 -9.58
CA ASP A 11 -0.67 7.59 -9.88
C ASP A 11 -0.66 7.30 -11.37
N TRP A 12 0.46 7.61 -12.02
CA TRP A 12 0.56 7.50 -13.47
C TRP A 12 -0.53 8.34 -14.17
N LYS A 13 -1.49 7.69 -14.83
CA LYS A 13 -2.60 8.33 -15.54
C LYS A 13 -3.93 8.27 -14.78
N ASP A 14 -3.99 7.51 -13.69
CA ASP A 14 -5.23 7.21 -12.98
C ASP A 14 -5.33 8.00 -11.67
N VAL A 15 -6.56 8.39 -11.31
CA VAL A 15 -6.88 8.91 -9.98
C VAL A 15 -7.40 7.75 -9.13
N LEU A 16 -6.66 7.39 -8.08
CA LEU A 16 -6.98 6.27 -7.22
C LEU A 16 -7.91 6.71 -6.08
N PRO A 17 -9.13 6.15 -5.97
CA PRO A 17 -10.00 6.39 -4.83
C PRO A 17 -9.65 5.48 -3.65
N LEU A 18 -9.32 6.06 -2.50
CA LEU A 18 -8.96 5.36 -1.28
C LEU A 18 -9.91 5.69 -0.14
N SER A 19 -10.47 4.66 0.51
CA SER A 19 -11.30 4.79 1.71
C SER A 19 -10.46 4.55 2.96
N TYR A 20 -10.99 4.92 4.14
CA TYR A 20 -10.38 4.56 5.42
C TYR A 20 -10.15 3.05 5.54
N GLU A 21 -11.09 2.25 5.03
CA GLU A 21 -11.02 0.79 5.09
C GLU A 21 -9.82 0.25 4.31
N HIS A 22 -9.46 0.85 3.16
CA HIS A 22 -8.28 0.43 2.41
C HIS A 22 -6.98 0.63 3.21
N LEU A 23 -6.85 1.77 3.91
CA LEU A 23 -5.71 2.05 4.79
C LEU A 23 -5.68 1.10 5.99
N SER A 24 -6.84 0.81 6.57
CA SER A 24 -6.99 -0.14 7.69
C SER A 24 -6.59 -1.56 7.30
N LYS A 25 -7.01 -2.05 6.12
CA LYS A 25 -6.64 -3.37 5.59
C LYS A 25 -5.13 -3.51 5.34
N TYR A 26 -4.49 -2.47 4.80
CA TYR A 26 -3.04 -2.48 4.60
C TYR A 26 -2.31 -2.57 5.95
N HIS A 27 -2.70 -1.75 6.92
CA HIS A 27 -2.04 -1.72 8.22
C HIS A 27 -2.27 -3.00 9.05
N GLY A 28 -3.53 -3.42 9.22
CA GLY A 28 -3.92 -4.45 10.18
C GLY A 28 -4.53 -3.88 11.47
N SER A 29 -4.54 -4.69 12.54
CA SER A 29 -5.43 -4.47 13.69
C SER A 29 -4.81 -3.71 14.87
N GLU A 30 -3.49 -3.59 14.92
CA GLU A 30 -2.79 -3.25 16.17
C GLU A 30 -2.83 -1.75 16.52
N TYR A 31 -2.72 -0.85 15.54
CA TYR A 31 -2.65 0.61 15.76
C TYR A 31 -3.71 1.41 14.99
N PRO A 32 -5.01 1.14 15.16
CA PRO A 32 -6.08 1.81 14.42
C PRO A 32 -6.14 3.33 14.68
N GLY A 33 -5.69 3.80 15.84
CA GLY A 33 -5.59 5.22 16.14
C GLY A 33 -4.59 5.96 15.24
N GLY A 34 -3.47 5.29 14.87
CA GLY A 34 -2.50 5.84 13.92
C GLY A 34 -3.07 5.92 12.50
N VAL A 35 -3.85 4.91 12.09
CA VAL A 35 -4.56 4.90 10.79
C VAL A 35 -5.58 6.04 10.74
N GLY A 36 -6.39 6.23 11.78
CA GLY A 36 -7.35 7.33 11.87
C GLY A 36 -6.69 8.71 11.83
N LEU A 37 -5.52 8.85 12.47
CA LEU A 37 -4.74 10.08 12.41
C LEU A 37 -4.22 10.37 10.99
N ALA A 38 -3.66 9.36 10.31
CA ALA A 38 -3.17 9.52 8.93
C ALA A 38 -4.32 9.83 7.97
N TRP A 39 -5.47 9.17 8.11
CA TRP A 39 -6.67 9.45 7.33
C TRP A 39 -7.04 10.93 7.39
N GLN A 40 -7.14 11.49 8.59
CA GLN A 40 -7.48 12.90 8.75
C GLN A 40 -6.34 13.82 8.29
N ALA A 41 -5.07 13.46 8.55
CA ALA A 41 -3.92 14.26 8.13
C ALA A 41 -3.83 14.36 6.60
N LEU A 42 -4.07 13.26 5.89
CA LEU A 42 -4.07 13.24 4.42
C LEU A 42 -5.27 14.00 3.86
N ARG A 43 -6.46 13.88 4.46
CA ARG A 43 -7.63 14.70 4.07
C ARG A 43 -7.36 16.19 4.25
N PHE A 44 -6.70 16.56 5.36
CA PHE A 44 -6.32 17.95 5.63
C PHE A 44 -5.31 18.46 4.59
N ALA A 45 -4.22 17.72 4.41
CA ALA A 45 -3.07 18.16 3.65
C ALA A 45 -3.27 18.09 2.13
N LEU A 46 -3.85 16.99 1.60
CA LEU A 46 -4.05 16.85 0.16
C LEU A 46 -5.09 17.85 -0.38
N THR A 47 -6.13 18.15 0.40
CA THR A 47 -7.11 19.18 0.03
C THR A 47 -6.45 20.55 -0.07
N ALA A 48 -5.54 20.88 0.85
CA ALA A 48 -4.81 22.14 0.84
C ALA A 48 -3.77 22.20 -0.29
N LEU A 49 -3.07 21.11 -0.58
CA LEU A 49 -2.03 21.09 -1.62
C LEU A 49 -2.58 20.97 -3.04
N GLY A 50 -3.83 20.52 -3.20
CA GLY A 50 -4.42 20.26 -4.51
C GLY A 50 -4.97 21.49 -5.23
N ASP A 51 -5.21 22.62 -4.56
CA ASP A 51 -5.95 23.80 -5.09
C ASP A 51 -7.22 23.46 -5.89
N GLY A 52 -7.97 22.43 -5.44
CA GLY A 52 -9.14 21.92 -6.15
C GLY A 52 -8.88 20.79 -7.15
N GLY A 53 -7.62 20.39 -7.36
CA GLY A 53 -7.18 19.24 -8.16
C GLY A 53 -6.53 18.11 -7.35
N VAL A 54 -6.19 17.01 -8.03
CA VAL A 54 -5.60 15.81 -7.41
C VAL A 54 -4.07 15.86 -7.41
N VAL A 55 -3.45 15.58 -6.26
CA VAL A 55 -1.98 15.52 -6.13
C VAL A 55 -1.43 14.18 -6.63
N ARG A 56 -0.31 14.22 -7.35
CA ARG A 56 0.43 13.03 -7.79
C ARG A 56 1.19 12.41 -6.63
N ARG A 57 0.95 11.12 -6.35
CA ARG A 57 1.59 10.46 -5.21
C ARG A 57 3.11 10.28 -5.38
N GLU A 58 3.64 10.31 -6.60
CA GLU A 58 5.10 10.31 -6.87
C GLU A 58 5.80 11.62 -6.47
N GLU A 59 5.05 12.71 -6.37
CA GLU A 59 5.55 14.02 -5.96
C GLU A 59 5.45 14.23 -4.45
N LEU A 60 4.78 13.32 -3.74
CA LEU A 60 4.56 13.44 -2.30
C LEU A 60 5.78 13.00 -1.50
N LEU A 61 6.14 13.84 -0.54
CA LEU A 61 7.15 13.61 0.47
C LEU A 61 6.62 14.02 1.84
N LEU A 62 6.84 13.18 2.85
CA LEU A 62 6.42 13.46 4.22
C LEU A 62 7.64 13.51 5.15
N LYS A 63 7.74 14.57 5.95
CA LYS A 63 8.66 14.66 7.10
C LYS A 63 7.86 14.74 8.39
N THR A 64 8.27 13.99 9.40
CA THR A 64 7.62 13.99 10.71
C THR A 64 8.54 13.46 11.80
N PRO A 65 8.46 13.93 13.05
CA PRO A 65 9.07 13.26 14.19
C PRO A 65 8.19 12.12 14.74
N PHE A 66 7.00 11.86 14.17
CA PHE A 66 6.04 10.90 14.71
C PHE A 66 6.33 9.45 14.29
N HIS A 67 6.57 8.58 15.29
CA HIS A 67 6.93 7.16 15.07
C HIS A 67 5.73 6.20 14.88
N GLY A 68 4.51 6.70 14.75
CA GLY A 68 3.31 5.85 14.74
C GLY A 68 3.24 4.89 13.55
N LEU A 69 3.33 3.57 13.80
CA LEU A 69 3.31 2.54 12.74
C LEU A 69 2.01 2.58 11.91
N GLY A 70 0.84 2.65 12.56
CA GLY A 70 -0.43 2.76 11.84
C GLY A 70 -0.54 4.01 10.97
N PHE A 71 0.10 5.11 11.40
CA PHE A 71 0.16 6.32 10.61
C PHE A 71 1.08 6.15 9.39
N ARG A 72 2.28 5.60 9.60
CA ARG A 72 3.24 5.31 8.53
C ARG A 72 2.66 4.38 7.47
N ASP A 73 2.00 3.31 7.88
CA ASP A 73 1.37 2.34 6.97
C ASP A 73 0.22 2.97 6.17
N ALA A 74 -0.62 3.78 6.80
CA ALA A 74 -1.70 4.50 6.13
C ALA A 74 -1.17 5.54 5.11
N VAL A 75 -0.08 6.23 5.45
CA VAL A 75 0.63 7.11 4.51
C VAL A 75 1.22 6.29 3.38
N GLU A 76 1.89 5.17 3.64
CA GLU A 76 2.43 4.29 2.59
C GLU A 76 1.34 3.78 1.65
N MET A 77 0.20 3.31 2.18
CA MET A 77 -0.92 2.84 1.37
C MET A 77 -1.44 3.93 0.40
N THR A 78 -1.44 5.18 0.85
CA THR A 78 -1.95 6.30 0.08
C THR A 78 -0.91 6.86 -0.89
N THR A 79 0.32 7.08 -0.43
CA THR A 79 1.30 7.93 -1.13
C THR A 79 2.48 7.16 -1.70
N ARG A 80 2.70 5.91 -1.27
CA ARG A 80 3.91 5.13 -1.56
C ARG A 80 5.21 5.77 -1.06
N ALA A 81 5.12 6.72 -0.14
CA ALA A 81 6.28 7.49 0.31
C ALA A 81 7.35 6.62 0.99
N SER A 82 7.00 5.56 1.72
CA SER A 82 8.02 4.69 2.34
C SER A 82 8.76 3.86 1.28
N SER A 83 8.03 3.20 0.38
CA SER A 83 8.65 2.38 -0.67
C SER A 83 9.44 3.23 -1.69
N ARG A 84 9.07 4.50 -1.87
CA ARG A 84 9.78 5.48 -2.72
C ARG A 84 10.88 6.26 -1.99
N LYS A 85 11.16 5.97 -0.70
CA LYS A 85 12.14 6.68 0.13
C LYS A 85 11.87 8.19 0.31
N ASN A 86 10.59 8.56 0.25
CA ASN A 86 10.04 9.90 0.47
C ASN A 86 9.35 10.07 1.84
N PHE A 87 9.45 9.09 2.74
CA PHE A 87 9.00 9.21 4.14
C PHE A 87 10.22 9.40 5.05
N PHE A 88 10.32 10.54 5.71
CA PHE A 88 11.42 10.91 6.59
C PHE A 88 10.96 11.02 8.03
N LEU A 89 11.47 10.12 8.88
CA LEU A 89 11.29 10.18 10.32
C LEU A 89 12.45 10.97 10.94
N LEU A 90 12.19 12.19 11.40
CA LEU A 90 13.20 13.16 11.83
C LEU A 90 12.90 13.62 13.26
N GLU A 91 13.61 13.09 14.24
CA GLU A 91 13.33 13.35 15.66
C GLU A 91 13.64 14.77 16.11
N ASP A 92 14.76 15.33 15.63
CA ASP A 92 15.24 16.65 15.99
C ASP A 92 14.89 17.71 14.93
N MET A 93 13.82 17.50 14.16
CA MET A 93 13.42 18.49 13.16
C MET A 93 12.89 19.77 13.82
N PRO A 94 13.21 20.95 13.27
CA PRO A 94 12.58 22.20 13.70
C PRO A 94 11.05 22.10 13.55
N MET A 95 10.32 22.54 14.57
CA MET A 95 8.86 22.52 14.56
C MET A 95 8.32 23.94 14.72
N LEU A 96 7.32 24.26 13.89
CA LEU A 96 6.51 25.47 14.05
C LEU A 96 5.40 25.24 15.08
N GLY A 97 5.06 26.30 15.82
CA GLY A 97 4.01 26.27 16.84
C GLY A 97 4.42 25.50 18.10
N ASN A 98 3.42 24.95 18.80
CA ASN A 98 3.61 24.15 20.02
C ASN A 98 2.89 22.79 19.87
N PRO A 99 3.39 21.89 19.02
CA PRO A 99 2.71 20.62 18.73
C PRO A 99 2.66 19.73 19.98
N PRO A 100 1.58 18.96 20.20
CA PRO A 100 1.51 18.01 21.29
C PRO A 100 2.51 16.87 21.09
N ALA A 101 3.17 16.49 22.18
CA ALA A 101 3.99 15.28 22.22
C ALA A 101 3.12 14.05 21.91
N SER A 102 3.69 13.09 21.19
CA SER A 102 3.08 11.77 21.06
C SER A 102 3.35 10.94 22.32
N PRO A 103 2.52 9.93 22.63
CA PRO A 103 2.67 9.16 23.86
C PRO A 103 4.04 8.51 24.06
N ASN A 104 4.73 8.12 22.99
CA ASN A 104 5.95 7.35 23.13
C ASN A 104 7.18 8.18 22.76
N ARG A 105 7.22 8.74 21.55
CA ARG A 105 8.39 9.41 21.00
C ARG A 105 8.01 10.40 19.91
N GLY A 106 8.63 11.58 19.95
CA GLY A 106 8.38 12.65 18.98
C GLY A 106 7.03 13.34 19.19
N TYR A 107 6.60 14.07 18.17
CA TYR A 107 5.46 15.00 18.25
C TYR A 107 4.46 14.73 17.12
N PHE A 108 3.20 15.06 17.34
CA PHE A 108 2.18 15.02 16.29
C PHE A 108 2.31 16.24 15.36
N TYR A 109 3.42 16.28 14.62
CA TYR A 109 3.82 17.36 13.71
C TYR A 109 4.17 16.78 12.34
N PHE A 110 3.75 17.45 11.27
CA PHE A 110 3.84 16.91 9.91
C PHE A 110 4.18 18.02 8.92
N GLU A 111 5.11 17.72 8.01
CA GLU A 111 5.33 18.49 6.79
C GLU A 111 5.05 17.59 5.59
N LEU A 112 3.97 17.89 4.86
CA LEU A 112 3.67 17.22 3.60
C LEU A 112 4.08 18.15 2.45
N HIS A 113 5.00 17.67 1.64
CA HIS A 113 5.52 18.32 0.45
C HIS A 113 4.91 17.66 -0.78
N ALA A 114 4.52 18.47 -1.76
CA ALA A 114 4.19 18.09 -3.12
C ALA A 114 5.11 18.86 -4.08
N ALA A 115 5.03 18.61 -5.40
CA ALA A 115 5.86 19.31 -6.38
C ALA A 115 5.73 20.83 -6.29
N GLU A 116 4.50 21.29 -6.05
CA GLU A 116 4.11 22.69 -6.16
C GLU A 116 3.87 23.38 -4.80
N GLY A 117 4.14 22.69 -3.69
CA GLY A 117 3.90 23.31 -2.39
C GLY A 117 4.16 22.42 -1.19
N VAL A 118 4.06 23.04 -0.03
CA VAL A 118 4.21 22.39 1.27
C VAL A 118 3.14 22.89 2.22
N ILE A 119 2.61 21.96 3.00
CA ILE A 119 1.81 22.26 4.17
C ILE A 119 2.50 21.73 5.43
N ILE A 120 2.56 22.58 6.44
CA ILE A 120 3.13 22.29 7.75
C ILE A 120 2.02 22.43 8.78
N PHE A 121 1.77 21.37 9.53
CA PHE A 121 0.63 21.30 10.43
C PHE A 121 0.89 20.38 11.61
N SER A 122 0.13 20.55 12.69
CA SER A 122 0.20 19.68 13.87
C SER A 122 -1.17 19.34 14.40
N LEU A 123 -1.25 18.25 15.17
CA LEU A 123 -2.47 17.91 15.90
C LEU A 123 -2.79 19.00 16.94
N LYS A 124 -4.07 19.32 17.13
CA LYS A 124 -4.51 20.19 18.22
C LYS A 124 -4.37 19.51 19.58
N HIS A 125 -4.17 20.31 20.62
CA HIS A 125 -4.12 19.82 22.00
C HIS A 125 -5.48 19.28 22.46
N GLY A 126 -5.47 18.33 23.39
CA GLY A 126 -6.67 17.82 24.06
C GLY A 126 -7.46 16.74 23.32
N LEU A 127 -7.04 16.34 22.10
CA LEU A 127 -7.74 15.33 21.30
C LEU A 127 -7.45 13.88 21.73
N VAL A 128 -6.33 13.65 22.42
CA VAL A 128 -5.92 12.31 22.85
C VAL A 128 -6.10 12.20 24.38
N PRO A 129 -6.88 11.23 24.89
CA PRO A 129 -7.13 11.09 26.33
C PRO A 129 -5.85 10.84 27.13
N ARG A 130 -5.73 11.42 28.34
CA ARG A 130 -4.57 11.21 29.23
C ARG A 130 -4.32 9.73 29.57
N GLU A 131 -5.38 8.95 29.70
CA GLU A 131 -5.28 7.50 29.94
C GLU A 131 -4.60 6.77 28.77
N PHE A 132 -4.84 7.21 27.53
CA PHE A 132 -4.18 6.66 26.35
C PHE A 132 -2.67 6.90 26.38
N TYR A 133 -2.23 8.08 26.83
CA TYR A 133 -0.81 8.38 27.04
C TYR A 133 -0.20 7.42 28.04
N ALA A 134 -0.77 7.35 29.25
CA ALA A 134 -0.25 6.52 30.33
C ALA A 134 -0.11 5.04 29.94
N LEU A 135 -1.14 4.45 29.31
CA LEU A 135 -1.10 3.04 28.88
C LEU A 135 -0.19 2.81 27.67
N SER A 136 -0.09 3.76 26.74
CA SER A 136 0.82 3.63 25.59
C SER A 136 2.28 3.65 26.05
N GLU A 137 2.64 4.57 26.94
CA GLU A 137 3.96 4.65 27.55
C GLU A 137 4.31 3.39 28.35
N ALA A 138 3.36 2.88 29.15
CA ALA A 138 3.54 1.64 29.89
C ALA A 138 3.80 0.47 28.93
N ASN A 139 3.01 0.37 27.86
CA ASN A 139 3.18 -0.65 26.83
C ASN A 139 4.51 -0.55 26.08
N ALA A 140 5.02 0.67 25.88
CA ALA A 140 6.32 0.89 25.24
C ALA A 140 7.49 0.46 26.15
N ARG A 141 7.36 0.61 27.47
CA ARG A 141 8.35 0.14 28.45
C ARG A 141 8.32 -1.38 28.62
N SER A 142 7.12 -1.95 28.67
CA SER A 142 6.90 -3.39 28.77
C SER A 142 5.55 -3.76 28.15
N PRO A 143 5.50 -4.71 27.19
CA PRO A 143 4.24 -5.07 26.53
C PRO A 143 3.13 -5.41 27.52
N LEU A 144 2.02 -4.66 27.46
CA LEU A 144 0.88 -4.90 28.34
C LEU A 144 0.21 -6.23 28.02
N GLN A 145 -0.41 -6.83 29.04
CA GLN A 145 -1.16 -8.08 28.96
C GLN A 145 -2.55 -7.92 29.60
N GLY A 146 -3.40 -8.95 29.45
CA GLY A 146 -4.70 -9.04 30.13
C GLY A 146 -5.61 -7.81 29.93
N THR A 147 -6.18 -7.33 31.03
CA THR A 147 -7.16 -6.23 31.05
C THR A 147 -6.57 -4.90 30.60
N GLU A 148 -5.32 -4.60 30.94
CA GLU A 148 -4.65 -3.35 30.54
C GLU A 148 -4.40 -3.34 29.02
N ARG A 149 -3.97 -4.46 28.43
CA ARG A 149 -3.86 -4.60 26.98
C ARG A 149 -5.22 -4.40 26.30
N ALA A 150 -6.27 -5.03 26.81
CA ALA A 150 -7.62 -4.88 26.27
C ALA A 150 -8.12 -3.43 26.37
N ARG A 151 -7.83 -2.74 27.49
CA ARG A 151 -8.17 -1.33 27.68
C ARG A 151 -7.41 -0.43 26.71
N LEU A 152 -6.11 -0.64 26.52
CA LEU A 152 -5.32 0.11 25.54
C LEU A 152 -5.87 -0.10 24.12
N MET A 153 -6.24 -1.32 23.73
CA MET A 153 -6.88 -1.57 22.43
C MET A 153 -8.23 -0.86 22.30
N ALA A 154 -9.04 -0.84 23.36
CA ALA A 154 -10.30 -0.09 23.36
C ALA A 154 -10.06 1.42 23.17
N LEU A 155 -9.06 1.99 23.84
CA LEU A 155 -8.69 3.40 23.67
C LEU A 155 -8.13 3.68 22.26
N ARG A 156 -7.30 2.80 21.69
CA ARG A 156 -6.81 2.93 20.30
C ARG A 156 -7.97 3.01 19.29
N ARG A 157 -8.99 2.15 19.46
CA ARG A 157 -10.21 2.17 18.64
C ARG A 157 -11.04 3.42 18.88
N GLY A 158 -11.23 3.82 20.14
CA GLY A 158 -11.97 5.05 20.48
C GLY A 158 -11.34 6.31 19.90
N VAL A 159 -10.01 6.43 19.96
CA VAL A 159 -9.27 7.55 19.34
C VAL A 159 -9.44 7.54 17.82
N SER A 160 -9.31 6.37 17.19
CA SER A 160 -9.53 6.23 15.74
C SER A 160 -10.92 6.69 15.32
N GLU A 161 -11.95 6.25 16.03
CA GLU A 161 -13.34 6.60 15.74
C GLU A 161 -13.63 8.09 15.97
N ALA A 162 -13.09 8.68 17.05
CA ALA A 162 -13.22 10.10 17.31
C ALA A 162 -12.56 10.95 16.21
N LEU A 163 -11.36 10.57 15.77
CA LEU A 163 -10.67 11.24 14.66
C LEU A 163 -11.47 11.13 13.35
N ARG A 164 -11.97 9.93 13.03
CA ARG A 164 -12.75 9.66 11.81
C ARG A 164 -14.06 10.44 11.76
N SER A 165 -14.67 10.67 12.92
CA SER A 165 -15.92 11.43 13.07
C SER A 165 -15.72 12.95 13.08
N SER A 166 -14.48 13.43 13.18
CA SER A 166 -14.16 14.85 13.22
C SER A 166 -13.94 15.41 11.82
N LYS A 167 -14.07 16.73 11.67
CA LYS A 167 -13.59 17.40 10.45
C LYS A 167 -12.08 17.63 10.54
N PRO A 168 -11.33 17.59 9.42
CA PRO A 168 -9.89 17.79 9.46
C PRO A 168 -9.45 19.10 10.13
N GLU A 169 -10.17 20.19 9.91
CA GLU A 169 -9.92 21.51 10.51
C GLU A 169 -10.15 21.57 12.03
N ASP A 170 -10.93 20.64 12.59
CA ASP A 170 -11.11 20.48 14.03
C ASP A 170 -9.96 19.69 14.67
N VAL A 171 -9.21 18.94 13.86
CA VAL A 171 -8.13 18.04 14.30
C VAL A 171 -6.76 18.71 14.23
N PHE A 172 -6.50 19.53 13.21
CA PHE A 172 -5.17 20.09 12.95
C PHE A 172 -5.12 21.61 13.00
N ASP A 173 -4.00 22.14 13.48
CA ASP A 173 -3.58 23.52 13.28
C ASP A 173 -2.65 23.59 12.05
N CYS A 174 -2.94 24.46 11.09
CA CYS A 174 -2.04 24.79 10.00
C CYS A 174 -1.07 25.88 10.45
N HIS A 175 0.24 25.59 10.40
CA HIS A 175 1.29 26.54 10.74
C HIS A 175 1.82 27.29 9.52
N TYR A 176 1.84 26.61 8.37
CA TYR A 176 2.29 27.18 7.11
C TYR A 176 1.66 26.42 5.95
N LEU A 177 1.23 27.18 4.95
CA LEU A 177 0.87 26.68 3.63
C LEU A 177 1.59 27.58 2.63
N SER A 178 2.43 26.99 1.77
CA SER A 178 3.05 27.77 0.70
C SER A 178 1.98 28.32 -0.25
N PRO A 179 2.18 29.50 -0.86
CA PRO A 179 1.38 29.90 -2.00
C PRO A 179 1.42 28.80 -3.06
N LEU A 180 0.25 28.26 -3.42
CA LEU A 180 0.15 27.30 -4.52
C LEU A 180 0.38 28.08 -5.83
N PRO A 181 1.15 27.55 -6.79
CA PRO A 181 1.31 28.17 -8.09
C PRO A 181 -0.03 28.25 -8.82
N HIS A 182 -0.11 29.12 -9.82
CA HIS A 182 -1.30 29.26 -10.65
C HIS A 182 -1.75 27.90 -11.20
N ALA A 183 -3.08 27.69 -11.27
CA ALA A 183 -3.70 26.47 -11.76
C ALA A 183 -2.98 25.91 -12.99
N ARG A 184 -2.73 24.60 -12.99
CA ARG A 184 -2.09 23.90 -14.11
C ARG A 184 -2.84 24.24 -15.41
N GLU A 185 -2.11 24.66 -16.45
CA GLU A 185 -2.69 24.97 -17.77
C GLU A 185 -3.32 23.73 -18.43
N GLU A 186 -2.85 22.53 -18.08
CA GLU A 186 -3.39 21.26 -18.55
C GLU A 186 -4.46 20.71 -17.61
N VAL A 187 -5.68 20.59 -18.14
CA VAL A 187 -6.80 19.91 -17.45
C VAL A 187 -6.60 18.41 -17.61
N GLU A 188 -5.93 17.79 -16.65
CA GLU A 188 -5.92 16.33 -16.54
C GLU A 188 -7.29 15.81 -16.09
N ASN A 189 -7.68 14.63 -16.57
CA ASN A 189 -8.92 14.00 -16.14
C ASN A 189 -8.80 13.50 -14.70
N ASP A 190 -9.29 14.28 -13.74
CA ASP A 190 -9.30 13.96 -12.32
C ASP A 190 -10.46 13.04 -11.90
N ALA A 191 -11.21 12.48 -12.84
CA ALA A 191 -12.25 11.50 -12.54
C ALA A 191 -11.65 10.28 -11.82
N PRO A 192 -12.18 9.90 -10.63
CA PRO A 192 -11.72 8.71 -9.93
C PRO A 192 -11.86 7.46 -10.81
N LEU A 193 -10.81 6.64 -10.81
CA LEU A 193 -10.79 5.36 -11.49
C LEU A 193 -11.89 4.45 -10.94
N ASP A 194 -12.74 3.96 -11.84
CA ASP A 194 -13.70 2.90 -11.51
C ASP A 194 -12.98 1.55 -11.45
N LEU A 195 -13.04 0.92 -10.28
CA LEU A 195 -12.48 -0.41 -10.01
C LEU A 195 -13.60 -1.41 -9.67
N SER A 196 -14.86 -1.11 -9.98
CA SER A 196 -16.00 -1.95 -9.60
C SER A 196 -15.90 -3.39 -10.12
N VAL A 197 -15.33 -3.59 -11.31
CA VAL A 197 -15.07 -4.93 -11.88
C VAL A 197 -14.00 -5.66 -11.08
N GLU A 198 -12.89 -4.99 -10.76
CA GLU A 198 -11.80 -5.55 -9.98
C GLU A 198 -12.16 -5.78 -8.50
N ASP A 199 -13.02 -4.94 -7.95
CA ASP A 199 -13.58 -5.06 -6.59
C ASP A 199 -14.59 -6.20 -6.48
N ALA A 200 -15.18 -6.64 -7.60
CA ALA A 200 -16.12 -7.77 -7.65
C ALA A 200 -15.42 -9.14 -7.73
N LEU A 201 -14.10 -9.18 -7.94
CA LEU A 201 -13.34 -10.43 -7.99
C LEU A 201 -13.24 -11.10 -6.60
N PRO A 202 -13.06 -12.43 -6.54
CA PRO A 202 -12.96 -13.16 -5.27
C PRO A 202 -11.89 -12.60 -4.32
N LEU A 203 -12.24 -12.47 -3.04
CA LEU A 203 -11.34 -11.93 -2.03
C LEU A 203 -10.32 -12.99 -1.54
N LEU A 204 -9.09 -12.55 -1.32
CA LEU A 204 -8.06 -13.32 -0.65
C LEU A 204 -8.22 -13.18 0.86
N SER A 205 -8.27 -14.31 1.58
CA SER A 205 -8.48 -14.34 3.03
C SER A 205 -7.18 -14.62 3.77
N VAL A 206 -6.84 -13.73 4.70
CA VAL A 206 -5.66 -13.82 5.58
C VAL A 206 -6.05 -13.31 6.97
N THR A 207 -5.18 -13.50 7.96
CA THR A 207 -5.35 -12.91 9.30
C THR A 207 -4.17 -12.00 9.67
N ASP A 208 -4.43 -11.05 10.56
CA ASP A 208 -3.41 -10.16 11.11
C ASP A 208 -3.59 -10.05 12.63
N GLY A 209 -2.80 -10.83 13.36
CA GLY A 209 -2.92 -10.91 14.81
C GLY A 209 -4.28 -11.47 15.25
N GLY A 210 -4.79 -12.45 14.50
CA GLY A 210 -6.07 -13.12 14.68
C GLY A 210 -7.26 -12.37 14.08
N LEU A 211 -7.09 -11.14 13.59
CA LEU A 211 -8.16 -10.41 12.90
C LEU A 211 -8.32 -10.94 11.46
N PRO A 212 -9.50 -11.39 11.04
CA PRO A 212 -9.76 -11.74 9.64
C PRO A 212 -9.67 -10.51 8.74
N LEU A 213 -8.96 -10.66 7.62
CA LEU A 213 -8.84 -9.66 6.57
C LEU A 213 -9.18 -10.29 5.22
N SER A 214 -9.92 -9.52 4.42
CA SER A 214 -10.30 -9.88 3.06
C SER A 214 -9.81 -8.79 2.10
N ILE A 215 -8.91 -9.17 1.20
CA ILE A 215 -8.22 -8.25 0.29
C ILE A 215 -8.51 -8.72 -1.14
N GLY A 216 -9.10 -7.84 -1.96
CA GLY A 216 -9.41 -8.10 -3.35
C GLY A 216 -8.33 -7.58 -4.30
N TYR A 217 -8.51 -7.87 -5.58
CA TYR A 217 -7.63 -7.38 -6.64
C TYR A 217 -7.68 -5.84 -6.76
N GLY A 218 -8.86 -5.25 -6.60
CA GLY A 218 -9.02 -3.79 -6.61
C GLY A 218 -8.24 -3.08 -5.49
N GLU A 219 -8.13 -3.65 -4.28
CA GLU A 219 -7.26 -3.09 -3.25
C GLU A 219 -5.77 -3.20 -3.61
N MET A 220 -5.35 -4.31 -4.24
CA MET A 220 -3.97 -4.45 -4.72
C MET A 220 -3.63 -3.41 -5.80
N LEU A 221 -4.58 -3.09 -6.69
CA LEU A 221 -4.40 -2.01 -7.68
C LEU A 221 -4.35 -0.62 -7.06
N ARG A 222 -5.12 -0.35 -6.00
CA ARG A 222 -5.02 0.92 -5.26
C ARG A 222 -3.65 1.11 -4.60
N TYR A 223 -3.04 0.01 -4.12
CA TYR A 223 -1.67 0.06 -3.60
C TYR A 223 -0.64 0.20 -4.73
N ALA A 224 -0.65 -0.70 -5.71
CA ALA A 224 0.37 -0.78 -6.75
C ALA A 224 0.28 0.31 -7.83
N GLY A 225 -0.94 0.71 -8.21
CA GLY A 225 -1.22 1.49 -9.42
C GLY A 225 -1.33 0.62 -10.69
N ARG A 226 -2.00 1.10 -11.74
CA ARG A 226 -2.22 0.32 -12.98
C ARG A 226 -1.01 0.24 -13.90
N LYS A 227 0.03 1.05 -13.69
CA LYS A 227 1.26 0.98 -14.52
C LYS A 227 1.90 -0.41 -14.49
N SER A 228 1.70 -1.18 -13.43
CA SER A 228 2.23 -2.52 -13.25
C SER A 228 1.14 -3.58 -13.07
N GLU A 229 -0.06 -3.36 -13.61
CA GLU A 229 -1.24 -4.20 -13.34
C GLU A 229 -1.02 -5.68 -13.66
N CYS A 230 -0.25 -6.02 -14.70
CA CYS A 230 0.02 -7.42 -15.06
C CYS A 230 0.81 -8.16 -13.96
N GLY A 231 1.72 -7.47 -13.26
CA GLY A 231 2.40 -8.03 -12.11
C GLY A 231 1.48 -8.21 -10.91
N VAL A 232 0.55 -7.28 -10.72
CA VAL A 232 -0.47 -7.36 -9.66
C VAL A 232 -1.42 -8.52 -9.92
N ALA A 233 -1.85 -8.72 -11.17
CA ALA A 233 -2.68 -9.85 -11.59
C ALA A 233 -1.96 -11.18 -11.33
N ALA A 234 -0.67 -11.27 -11.68
CA ALA A 234 0.13 -12.47 -11.40
C ALA A 234 0.20 -12.77 -9.90
N ALA A 235 0.47 -11.76 -9.06
CA ALA A 235 0.48 -11.93 -7.60
C ALA A 235 -0.90 -12.31 -7.05
N TYR A 236 -1.98 -11.72 -7.56
CA TYR A 236 -3.35 -12.01 -7.12
C TYR A 236 -3.72 -13.46 -7.40
N VAL A 237 -3.51 -13.93 -8.63
CA VAL A 237 -3.84 -15.30 -9.03
C VAL A 237 -2.93 -16.31 -8.34
N LEU A 238 -1.65 -15.98 -8.16
CA LEU A 238 -0.71 -16.79 -7.38
C LEU A 238 -1.21 -17.02 -5.95
N LEU A 239 -1.59 -15.95 -5.24
CA LEU A 239 -2.09 -16.07 -3.87
C LEU A 239 -3.47 -16.73 -3.81
N LYS A 240 -4.35 -16.47 -4.79
CA LYS A 240 -5.65 -17.12 -4.93
C LYS A 240 -5.51 -18.64 -5.00
N GLN A 241 -4.50 -19.13 -5.72
CA GLN A 241 -4.22 -20.56 -5.85
C GLN A 241 -3.39 -21.11 -4.67
N ALA A 242 -2.42 -20.36 -4.16
CA ALA A 242 -1.49 -20.84 -3.13
C ALA A 242 -2.10 -20.92 -1.73
N LEU A 243 -2.84 -19.90 -1.28
CA LEU A 243 -3.32 -19.84 0.10
C LEU A 243 -4.21 -21.03 0.48
N PRO A 244 -5.19 -21.46 -0.35
CA PRO A 244 -6.03 -22.62 -0.04
C PRO A 244 -5.29 -23.97 -0.06
N LEU A 245 -4.17 -24.07 -0.79
CA LEU A 245 -3.36 -25.30 -0.83
C LEU A 245 -2.44 -25.41 0.38
N LEU A 246 -1.90 -24.27 0.83
CA LEU A 246 -0.91 -24.20 1.91
C LEU A 246 -1.52 -24.01 3.29
N SER A 247 -2.83 -23.75 3.39
CA SER A 247 -3.52 -23.56 4.67
C SER A 247 -4.96 -24.07 4.61
N THR A 248 -5.45 -24.66 5.71
CA THR A 248 -6.85 -25.12 5.84
C THR A 248 -7.84 -23.98 6.13
N GLY A 249 -7.33 -22.79 6.45
CA GLY A 249 -8.11 -21.57 6.66
C GLY A 249 -7.30 -20.33 6.29
N ALA A 250 -7.77 -19.15 6.64
CA ALA A 250 -7.05 -17.89 6.40
C ALA A 250 -5.73 -17.87 7.20
N PRO A 251 -4.55 -17.91 6.55
CA PRO A 251 -3.29 -17.94 7.27
C PRO A 251 -2.96 -16.57 7.86
N GLU A 252 -2.18 -16.55 8.94
CA GLU A 252 -1.59 -15.32 9.47
C GLU A 252 -0.62 -14.75 8.44
N ARG A 253 -0.80 -13.47 8.08
CA ARG A 253 0.04 -12.81 7.08
C ARG A 253 1.52 -12.93 7.44
N LYS A 254 1.87 -12.86 8.73
CA LYS A 254 3.25 -13.00 9.25
C LYS A 254 3.88 -14.38 9.04
N ASP A 255 3.07 -15.42 8.84
CA ASP A 255 3.55 -16.81 8.69
C ASP A 255 3.81 -17.18 7.23
N ILE A 256 3.52 -16.26 6.29
CA ILE A 256 3.73 -16.43 4.85
C ILE A 256 5.18 -16.02 4.52
N SER A 257 5.95 -16.85 3.85
CA SER A 257 7.24 -16.44 3.27
C SER A 257 7.30 -16.79 1.78
N ILE A 258 8.00 -15.98 1.01
CA ILE A 258 7.98 -16.04 -0.46
C ILE A 258 9.39 -15.89 -0.99
N ARG A 259 9.83 -16.84 -1.81
CA ARG A 259 10.95 -16.65 -2.73
C ARG A 259 10.40 -16.44 -4.12
N CYS A 260 10.73 -15.32 -4.71
CA CYS A 260 10.21 -14.87 -5.98
C CYS A 260 11.32 -14.98 -7.03
N GLY A 261 11.10 -15.83 -8.03
CA GLY A 261 12.04 -16.11 -9.13
C GLY A 261 12.27 -14.94 -10.08
N ILE A 262 11.48 -13.88 -9.95
CA ILE A 262 11.48 -12.71 -10.82
C ILE A 262 11.29 -11.44 -9.99
N PHE A 263 11.95 -10.36 -10.38
CA PHE A 263 11.59 -9.03 -9.88
C PHE A 263 10.60 -8.35 -10.83
N GLY A 264 9.45 -7.94 -10.28
CA GLY A 264 8.51 -7.06 -10.95
C GLY A 264 7.76 -6.23 -9.93
N GLN A 265 7.74 -4.90 -10.08
CA GLN A 265 7.18 -4.00 -9.06
C GLN A 265 5.73 -4.35 -8.72
N GLY A 266 4.89 -4.62 -9.73
CA GLY A 266 3.49 -5.01 -9.50
C GLY A 266 3.34 -6.36 -8.77
N ILE A 267 4.27 -7.30 -8.99
CA ILE A 267 4.30 -8.58 -8.27
C ILE A 267 4.62 -8.32 -6.80
N VAL A 268 5.71 -7.59 -6.54
CA VAL A 268 6.16 -7.26 -5.18
C VAL A 268 5.09 -6.47 -4.43
N ASP A 269 4.48 -5.48 -5.07
CA ASP A 269 3.43 -4.65 -4.48
C ASP A 269 2.16 -5.46 -4.17
N GLY A 270 1.73 -6.31 -5.11
CA GLY A 270 0.59 -7.20 -4.90
C GLY A 270 0.83 -8.16 -3.73
N LEU A 271 2.01 -8.77 -3.67
CA LEU A 271 2.40 -9.63 -2.57
C LEU A 271 2.48 -8.87 -1.24
N GLU A 272 3.03 -7.67 -1.20
CA GLU A 272 3.10 -6.84 0.02
C GLU A 272 1.71 -6.49 0.54
N MET A 273 0.80 -6.03 -0.34
CA MET A 273 -0.56 -5.64 0.04
C MET A 273 -1.28 -6.77 0.82
N VAL A 274 -1.08 -8.02 0.40
CA VAL A 274 -1.78 -9.18 0.97
C VAL A 274 -0.99 -9.82 2.12
N THR A 275 0.34 -9.82 2.11
CA THR A 275 1.14 -10.68 3.01
C THR A 275 2.03 -9.92 3.99
N ARG A 276 2.24 -8.62 3.77
CA ARG A 276 3.24 -7.80 4.48
C ARG A 276 4.65 -8.42 4.48
N ALA A 277 4.96 -9.26 3.48
CA ALA A 277 6.20 -10.02 3.43
C ALA A 277 7.40 -9.16 3.03
N VAL A 278 7.22 -8.06 2.31
CA VAL A 278 8.31 -7.13 1.99
C VAL A 278 8.69 -6.35 3.23
N GLY A 279 7.71 -5.66 3.84
CA GLY A 279 7.93 -4.90 5.08
C GLY A 279 8.38 -5.78 6.25
N GLY A 280 7.95 -7.04 6.26
CA GLY A 280 8.32 -8.04 7.26
C GLY A 280 9.61 -8.83 6.96
N GLY A 281 10.32 -8.54 5.85
CA GLY A 281 11.58 -9.22 5.52
C GLY A 281 11.45 -10.72 5.21
N ARG A 282 10.28 -11.15 4.73
CA ARG A 282 9.91 -12.54 4.41
C ARG A 282 9.73 -12.79 2.90
N LEU A 283 9.92 -11.77 2.07
CA LEU A 283 10.00 -11.87 0.62
C LEU A 283 11.46 -11.73 0.18
N THR A 284 11.95 -12.70 -0.59
CA THR A 284 13.28 -12.69 -1.20
C THR A 284 13.15 -12.78 -2.72
N ILE A 285 13.85 -11.91 -3.44
CA ILE A 285 14.02 -12.05 -4.89
C ILE A 285 15.22 -12.97 -5.15
N ASP A 286 15.01 -14.02 -5.93
CA ASP A 286 16.05 -14.97 -6.32
C ASP A 286 15.89 -15.34 -7.81
N GLU A 287 16.60 -14.63 -8.69
CA GLU A 287 16.52 -14.84 -10.14
C GLU A 287 17.05 -16.21 -10.61
N ARG A 288 17.71 -16.96 -9.72
CA ARG A 288 18.22 -18.31 -9.98
C ARG A 288 17.35 -19.40 -9.35
N LEU A 289 16.16 -19.02 -8.85
CA LEU A 289 15.23 -19.97 -8.25
C LEU A 289 14.92 -21.10 -9.24
N GLY A 290 15.08 -22.35 -8.78
CA GLY A 290 14.76 -23.53 -9.59
C GLY A 290 15.64 -23.79 -10.80
N GLU A 291 16.78 -23.09 -10.95
CA GLU A 291 17.71 -23.29 -12.06
C GLU A 291 18.15 -24.76 -12.16
N GLY A 292 17.99 -25.34 -13.36
CA GLY A 292 18.27 -26.76 -13.63
C GLY A 292 17.27 -27.75 -13.03
N GLN A 293 16.24 -27.29 -12.30
CA GLN A 293 15.20 -28.12 -11.69
C GLN A 293 13.86 -28.01 -12.41
N VAL A 294 13.48 -26.80 -12.81
CA VAL A 294 12.17 -26.51 -13.41
C VAL A 294 12.33 -25.48 -14.52
N THR A 295 11.52 -25.57 -15.57
CA THR A 295 11.43 -24.55 -16.63
C THR A 295 10.20 -23.70 -16.40
N ALA A 296 10.38 -22.38 -16.32
CA ALA A 296 9.31 -21.40 -16.13
C ALA A 296 9.43 -20.29 -17.18
N PRO A 297 8.34 -19.57 -17.52
CA PRO A 297 8.40 -18.38 -18.37
C PRO A 297 9.39 -17.33 -17.84
N ASP A 298 10.18 -16.75 -18.74
CA ASP A 298 11.22 -15.77 -18.38
C ASP A 298 10.64 -14.40 -18.01
N GLY A 299 11.34 -13.68 -17.13
CA GLY A 299 11.03 -12.29 -16.81
C GLY A 299 11.54 -11.28 -17.85
N GLN A 300 11.04 -10.04 -17.77
CA GLN A 300 11.52 -8.93 -18.61
C GLN A 300 13.01 -8.69 -18.42
N THR A 301 13.45 -8.56 -17.17
CA THR A 301 14.79 -8.11 -16.76
C THR A 301 15.68 -9.23 -16.22
N GLY A 302 15.27 -10.49 -16.34
CA GLY A 302 15.92 -11.64 -15.74
C GLY A 302 14.97 -12.45 -14.85
N GLY A 303 15.45 -13.60 -14.38
CA GLY A 303 14.66 -14.52 -13.59
C GLY A 303 13.51 -15.18 -14.36
N SER A 304 12.62 -15.86 -13.63
CA SER A 304 11.47 -16.56 -14.20
C SER A 304 10.24 -16.51 -13.29
N PHE A 305 9.06 -16.74 -13.86
CA PHE A 305 7.79 -16.82 -13.14
C PHE A 305 7.68 -18.11 -12.33
N LEU A 306 8.55 -18.22 -11.34
CA LEU A 306 8.64 -19.30 -10.38
C LEU A 306 8.57 -18.73 -8.96
N PHE A 307 7.78 -19.34 -8.10
CA PHE A 307 7.57 -18.85 -6.74
C PHE A 307 7.60 -20.02 -5.77
N ASP A 308 8.45 -19.97 -4.74
CA ASP A 308 8.34 -20.88 -3.60
C ASP A 308 7.62 -20.12 -2.47
N ILE A 309 6.43 -20.60 -2.07
CA ILE A 309 5.63 -20.01 -0.99
C ILE A 309 5.59 -21.00 0.16
N SER A 310 5.83 -20.51 1.38
CA SER A 310 5.63 -21.27 2.61
C SER A 310 4.60 -20.59 3.50
N VAL A 311 3.73 -21.38 4.12
CA VAL A 311 2.80 -20.95 5.16
C VAL A 311 3.03 -21.84 6.38
N GLY A 312 3.74 -21.31 7.38
CA GLY A 312 4.27 -22.13 8.46
C GLY A 312 5.17 -23.26 7.94
N GLU A 313 4.79 -24.51 8.21
CA GLU A 313 5.54 -25.70 7.77
C GLU A 313 5.19 -26.17 6.35
N ARG A 314 4.03 -25.75 5.81
CA ARG A 314 3.58 -26.15 4.48
C ARG A 314 4.25 -25.30 3.43
N LYS A 315 4.69 -25.93 2.34
CA LYS A 315 5.42 -25.27 1.25
C LYS A 315 4.82 -25.70 -0.09
N GLY A 316 5.00 -24.86 -1.09
CA GLY A 316 4.63 -25.15 -2.45
C GLY A 316 5.46 -24.32 -3.41
N ARG A 317 5.78 -24.92 -4.55
CA ARG A 317 6.41 -24.27 -5.69
C ARG A 317 5.37 -24.06 -6.78
N PHE A 318 5.29 -22.84 -7.31
CA PHE A 318 4.29 -22.40 -8.26
C PHE A 318 4.99 -21.89 -9.52
N VAL A 319 4.73 -22.55 -10.65
CA VAL A 319 5.34 -22.28 -11.95
C VAL A 319 4.27 -21.71 -12.87
N LEU A 320 4.45 -20.51 -13.43
CA LEU A 320 3.46 -19.99 -14.38
C LEU A 320 3.35 -20.92 -15.59
N LYS A 321 2.12 -21.32 -15.95
CA LYS A 321 1.88 -22.21 -17.10
C LYS A 321 2.40 -21.57 -18.38
N LYS A 322 3.07 -22.35 -19.23
CA LYS A 322 3.61 -21.90 -20.52
C LYS A 322 2.57 -21.26 -21.45
N ALA A 323 1.30 -21.65 -21.33
CA ALA A 323 0.19 -21.07 -22.10
C ALA A 323 -0.08 -19.59 -21.74
N LEU A 324 0.39 -19.13 -20.59
CA LEU A 324 0.25 -17.75 -20.09
C LEU A 324 1.56 -16.95 -20.22
N ASP A 325 2.55 -17.46 -20.96
CA ASP A 325 3.85 -16.82 -21.12
C ASP A 325 3.73 -15.47 -21.89
N PRO A 326 4.01 -14.32 -21.27
CA PRO A 326 3.82 -13.00 -21.87
C PRO A 326 4.99 -12.56 -22.76
N LYS A 327 5.51 -13.47 -23.60
CA LYS A 327 6.72 -13.22 -24.42
C LYS A 327 6.66 -11.92 -25.21
N ARG A 328 5.56 -11.69 -25.92
CA ARG A 328 5.39 -10.52 -26.78
C ARG A 328 5.42 -9.21 -26.00
N TYR A 329 4.75 -9.17 -24.84
CA TYR A 329 4.79 -8.02 -23.95
C TYR A 329 6.23 -7.69 -23.52
N PHE A 330 7.02 -8.69 -23.12
CA PHE A 330 8.40 -8.46 -22.70
C PHE A 330 9.36 -8.13 -23.84
N GLU A 331 9.15 -8.66 -25.05
CA GLU A 331 9.87 -8.21 -26.24
C GLU A 331 9.68 -6.70 -26.46
N LEU A 332 8.43 -6.21 -26.40
CA LEU A 332 8.11 -4.79 -26.52
C LEU A 332 8.71 -3.95 -25.39
N CYS A 333 8.66 -4.44 -24.15
CA CYS A 333 9.32 -3.77 -23.02
C CYS A 333 10.83 -3.62 -23.23
N ARG A 334 11.52 -4.66 -23.74
CA ARG A 334 12.97 -4.59 -24.02
C ARG A 334 13.28 -3.63 -25.16
N LEU A 335 12.43 -3.56 -26.19
CA LEU A 335 12.55 -2.56 -27.26
C LEU A 335 12.41 -1.13 -26.71
N ARG A 336 11.43 -0.89 -25.84
CA ARG A 336 11.25 0.40 -25.15
C ARG A 336 12.52 0.82 -24.42
N ASP A 337 13.10 -0.09 -23.64
CA ASP A 337 14.25 0.19 -22.79
C ASP A 337 15.54 0.38 -23.62
N GLY A 338 15.61 -0.20 -24.84
CA GLY A 338 16.77 -0.11 -25.72
C GLY A 338 16.76 1.04 -26.74
N ARG A 339 15.62 1.30 -27.39
CA ARG A 339 15.51 2.31 -28.47
C ARG A 339 14.31 3.25 -28.37
N GLY A 340 13.50 3.13 -27.32
CA GLY A 340 12.19 3.77 -27.25
C GLY A 340 11.17 3.10 -28.18
N LEU A 341 9.91 3.51 -28.05
CA LEU A 341 8.80 2.98 -28.84
C LEU A 341 8.19 4.07 -29.71
N ASP A 342 7.77 3.71 -30.92
CA ASP A 342 6.84 4.55 -31.68
C ASP A 342 5.41 4.46 -31.10
N GLU A 343 4.48 5.28 -31.60
CA GLU A 343 3.10 5.31 -31.07
C GLU A 343 2.33 4.01 -31.28
N ALA A 344 2.59 3.27 -32.38
CA ALA A 344 1.94 2.00 -32.62
C ALA A 344 2.44 0.94 -31.63
N GLU A 345 3.75 0.94 -31.34
CA GLU A 345 4.37 0.06 -30.35
C GLU A 345 3.95 0.41 -28.92
N LYS A 346 3.77 1.70 -28.59
CA LYS A 346 3.20 2.14 -27.30
C LYS A 346 1.75 1.68 -27.12
N LEU A 347 0.97 1.62 -28.20
CA LEU A 347 -0.37 1.08 -28.14
C LEU A 347 -0.36 -0.45 -28.03
N GLU A 348 0.56 -1.11 -28.72
CA GLU A 348 0.73 -2.56 -28.67
C GLU A 348 1.17 -3.03 -27.28
N ILE A 349 2.17 -2.39 -26.67
CA ILE A 349 2.62 -2.74 -25.32
C ILE A 349 1.51 -2.60 -24.28
N GLU A 350 0.64 -1.58 -24.42
CA GLU A 350 -0.54 -1.42 -23.56
C GLU A 350 -1.56 -2.53 -23.80
N ARG A 351 -1.83 -2.88 -25.07
CA ARG A 351 -2.74 -3.98 -25.43
C ARG A 351 -2.24 -5.32 -24.88
N GLU A 352 -0.97 -5.64 -25.05
CA GLU A 352 -0.35 -6.88 -24.58
C GLU A 352 -0.36 -6.95 -23.04
N ARG A 353 -0.09 -5.83 -22.36
CA ARG A 353 -0.18 -5.71 -20.89
C ARG A 353 -1.58 -6.03 -20.38
N VAL A 354 -2.61 -5.44 -21.00
CA VAL A 354 -4.02 -5.67 -20.65
C VAL A 354 -4.43 -7.11 -20.96
N ALA A 355 -4.05 -7.63 -22.14
CA ALA A 355 -4.37 -8.98 -22.57
C ALA A 355 -3.76 -10.03 -21.62
N PHE A 356 -2.50 -9.87 -21.22
CA PHE A 356 -1.85 -10.76 -20.27
C PHE A 356 -2.52 -10.71 -18.89
N SER A 357 -2.85 -9.52 -18.39
CA SER A 357 -3.56 -9.35 -17.12
C SER A 357 -4.92 -10.07 -17.16
N LYS A 358 -5.67 -9.91 -18.25
CA LYS A 358 -6.95 -10.57 -18.46
C LYS A 358 -6.80 -12.10 -18.50
N ALA A 359 -5.83 -12.60 -19.26
CA ALA A 359 -5.58 -14.04 -19.38
C ALA A 359 -5.24 -14.68 -18.02
N LEU A 360 -4.49 -13.98 -17.16
CA LEU A 360 -4.23 -14.41 -15.78
C LEU A 360 -5.53 -14.47 -14.96
N LEU A 361 -6.32 -13.39 -14.97
CA LEU A 361 -7.52 -13.27 -14.14
C LEU A 361 -8.64 -14.24 -14.54
N GLU A 362 -8.71 -14.61 -15.81
CA GLU A 362 -9.68 -15.58 -16.36
C GLU A 362 -9.21 -17.04 -16.23
N ALA A 363 -7.94 -17.29 -15.88
CA ALA A 363 -7.44 -18.64 -15.71
C ALA A 363 -7.98 -19.27 -14.40
N ASP A 364 -8.56 -20.47 -14.52
CA ASP A 364 -8.95 -21.27 -13.34
C ASP A 364 -7.72 -21.65 -12.49
N GLU A 365 -6.63 -22.02 -13.17
CA GLU A 365 -5.33 -22.33 -12.57
C GLU A 365 -4.22 -21.77 -13.45
N ALA A 366 -3.60 -20.66 -13.04
CA ALA A 366 -2.49 -20.06 -13.80
C ALA A 366 -1.14 -20.74 -13.52
N TYR A 367 -1.01 -21.44 -12.39
CA TYR A 367 0.26 -22.02 -11.96
C TYR A 367 0.21 -23.56 -11.93
N GLU A 368 1.28 -24.22 -12.38
CA GLU A 368 1.56 -25.61 -12.03
C GLU A 368 2.14 -25.66 -10.61
N VAL A 369 1.68 -26.60 -9.80
CA VAL A 369 2.02 -26.65 -8.36
C VAL A 369 2.77 -27.93 -8.02
N ILE A 370 3.86 -27.78 -7.26
CA ILE A 370 4.64 -28.87 -6.66
C ILE A 370 4.63 -28.64 -5.14
N LEU A 371 3.99 -29.53 -4.38
CA LEU A 371 3.84 -29.44 -2.92
C LEU A 371 4.92 -30.20 -2.15
#